data_AF-A0A2D6R3T6-F1
#
_entry.id   AF-A0A2D6R3T6-F1
#
_cell.length_a   1.000
_cell.length_b   1.000
_cell.length_c   1.000
_cell.angle_alpha   90.00
_cell.angle_beta   90.00
_cell.angle_gamma   90.00
#
_symmetry.space_group_name_H-M   'P 1'
#
loop_
_entity.id
_entity.type
_entity.pdbx_description
1 polymer ?
#
loop_
_entity_poly.entity_id
_entity_poly.type
_entity_poly.pdbx_seq_one_letter_code
_entity_poly.pdbx_strand_id
1 'polypeptide(L)' 'MSAPVLRRMRGSVLRVALDRRVARPVGVTLMAPAVVLAVGEFRWESWLTDGSGLVLGATGAALLAVALSGRRPDWVE' A
#
# COMPACT_ATOMS: atom_id res chain seq x y z
N MET A 1 9.77 22.83 8.27
CA MET A 1 9.17 21.59 8.81
C MET A 1 10.02 21.09 9.96
N SER A 2 9.52 21.10 11.19
CA SER A 2 10.31 20.76 12.38
C SER A 2 10.64 19.26 12.38
N ALA A 3 11.94 18.92 12.37
CA ALA A 3 12.48 17.56 12.40
C ALA A 3 11.79 16.54 13.34
N PRO A 4 11.31 16.90 14.56
CA PRO A 4 10.61 15.95 15.42
C PRO A 4 9.27 15.43 14.88
N VAL A 5 8.52 16.25 14.13
CA VAL A 5 7.20 15.86 13.59
C VAL A 5 7.37 14.82 12.48
N LEU A 6 8.35 15.02 11.60
CA LEU A 6 8.66 14.09 10.50
C LEU A 6 9.07 12.72 11.02
N ARG A 7 9.88 12.68 12.09
CA ARG A 7 10.31 11.44 12.73
C ARG A 7 9.13 10.68 13.35
N ARG A 8 8.15 11.40 13.92
CA ARG A 8 6.93 10.79 14.47
C ARG A 8 6.01 10.25 13.39
N MET A 9 5.80 10.99 12.29
CA MET A 9 5.05 10.51 11.13
C MET A 9 5.64 9.24 10.54
N ARG A 10 6.96 9.22 10.30
CA ARG A 10 7.65 8.03 9.77
C ARG A 10 7.43 6.80 10.64
N GLY A 11 7.54 6.96 11.97
CA GLY A 11 7.29 5.87 12.91
C GLY A 11 5.86 5.33 12.84
N SER A 12 4.86 6.22 12.78
CA SER A 12 3.46 5.82 12.62
C SER A 12 3.20 5.11 11.30
N VAL A 13 3.74 5.63 10.18
CA VAL A 13 3.58 5.02 8.85
C VAL A 13 4.17 3.62 8.82
N LEU A 14 5.37 3.43 9.37
CA LEU A 14 6.00 2.11 9.42
C LEU A 14 5.22 1.13 10.29
N ARG A 15 4.71 1.56 11.45
CA ARG A 15 3.88 0.70 12.31
C ARG A 15 2.61 0.25 11.61
N VAL A 16 1.94 1.17 10.91
CA VAL A 16 0.71 0.87 10.16
C VAL A 16 1.00 -0.04 8.97
N ALA A 17 2.08 0.22 8.22
CA ALA A 17 2.46 -0.58 7.06
C ALA A 17 2.93 -1.99 7.45
N LEU A 18 3.53 -2.16 8.62
CA LEU A 18 4.03 -3.44 9.13
C LEU A 18 3.00 -4.24 9.93
N ASP A 19 1.87 -3.65 10.31
CA ASP A 19 0.79 -4.39 10.97
C ASP A 19 0.06 -5.27 9.95
N ARG A 20 0.18 -6.59 10.10
CA ARG A 20 -0.44 -7.58 9.22
C ARG A 20 -1.96 -7.40 9.08
N ARG A 21 -2.64 -6.96 10.15
CA ARG A 21 -4.10 -6.75 10.15
C ARG A 21 -4.50 -5.55 9.30
N VAL A 22 -3.63 -4.57 9.15
CA VAL A 22 -3.88 -3.35 8.37
C VAL A 22 -3.30 -3.47 6.96
N ALA A 23 -2.09 -4.02 6.83
CA ALA A 23 -1.39 -4.18 5.56
C ALA A 23 -2.16 -5.05 4.56
N ARG A 24 -2.85 -6.10 5.03
CA ARG A 24 -3.69 -6.96 4.17
C ARG A 24 -4.87 -6.21 3.54
N PRO A 25 -5.82 -5.66 4.31
CA PRO A 25 -6.98 -4.97 3.73
C PRO A 25 -6.55 -3.77 2.90
N VAL A 26 -5.60 -2.95 3.37
CA VAL A 26 -5.11 -1.80 2.61
C VAL A 26 -4.42 -2.25 1.32
N GLY A 27 -3.58 -3.29 1.39
CA GLY A 27 -2.93 -3.88 0.23
C GLY A 27 -3.92 -4.38 -0.81
N VAL A 28 -4.97 -5.12 -0.40
CA VAL A 28 -6.04 -5.58 -1.29
C VAL A 28 -6.79 -4.40 -1.91
N THR A 29 -7.16 -3.39 -1.10
CA THR A 29 -7.90 -2.22 -1.58
C THR A 29 -7.11 -1.43 -2.63
N LEU A 30 -5.79 -1.29 -2.47
CA LEU A 30 -4.94 -0.59 -3.45
C LEU A 30 -4.67 -1.47 -4.68
N MET A 31 -4.50 -2.78 -4.49
CA MET A 31 -4.23 -3.70 -5.60
C MET A 31 -5.45 -3.89 -6.51
N ALA A 32 -6.66 -3.87 -5.95
CA ALA A 32 -7.90 -4.11 -6.69
C ALA A 32 -8.09 -3.20 -7.93
N PRO A 33 -8.04 -1.86 -7.84
CA PRO A 33 -8.17 -1.01 -9.02
C PRO A 33 -7.02 -1.20 -10.02
N ALA A 34 -5.80 -1.47 -9.55
CA ALA A 34 -4.67 -1.75 -10.43
C ALA A 34 -4.86 -3.04 -11.23
N VAL A 35 -5.39 -4.09 -10.62
CA VAL A 35 -5.73 -5.35 -11.32
C VAL A 35 -6.88 -5.15 -12.29
N VAL A 36 -7.90 -4.37 -11.90
CA VAL A 36 -9.02 -4.05 -12.79
C VAL A 36 -8.52 -3.35 -14.04
N LEU A 37 -7.69 -2.32 -13.90
CA LEU A 37 -7.08 -1.60 -15.03
C LEU A 37 -6.12 -2.49 -15.84
N ALA A 38 -5.40 -3.41 -15.21
CA ALA A 38 -4.46 -4.28 -15.93
C ALA A 38 -5.13 -5.38 -16.77
N VAL A 39 -6.38 -5.75 -16.46
CA VAL A 39 -7.10 -6.85 -17.12
C VAL A 39 -8.23 -6.34 -18.02
N GLY A 40 -8.81 -5.20 -17.68
CA GLY A 40 -9.90 -4.59 -18.43
C GLY A 40 -9.40 -3.53 -19.38
N GLU A 41 -9.92 -3.52 -20.60
CA GLU A 41 -9.71 -2.44 -21.56
C GLU A 41 -10.83 -1.40 -21.38
N PHE A 42 -10.47 -0.19 -20.92
CA PHE A 42 -11.46 0.86 -20.66
C PHE A 42 -11.37 1.99 -21.69
N ARG A 43 -12.51 2.41 -22.23
CA ARG A 43 -12.56 3.51 -23.22
C ARG A 43 -12.13 4.88 -22.67
N TRP A 44 -12.10 5.04 -21.35
CA TRP A 44 -11.73 6.28 -20.64
C TRP A 44 -10.31 6.23 -20.09
N GLU A 45 -9.57 5.16 -20.40
CA GLU A 45 -8.19 4.97 -19.97
C GLU A 45 -7.30 6.05 -20.59
N SER A 46 -6.40 6.56 -19.77
CA SER A 46 -5.49 7.65 -20.10
C SER A 46 -4.17 7.43 -19.39
N TRP A 47 -3.13 8.16 -19.79
CA TRP A 47 -1.83 8.11 -19.13
C TRP A 47 -1.89 8.31 -17.60
N LEU A 48 -2.91 9.03 -17.10
CA LEU A 48 -3.13 9.23 -15.67
C LEU A 48 -3.65 7.97 -14.99
N THR A 49 -4.56 7.24 -15.62
CA THR A 49 -5.09 5.98 -15.07
C THR A 49 -4.02 4.89 -15.12
N ASP A 50 -3.19 4.87 -16.16
CA ASP A 50 -2.06 3.94 -16.27
C ASP A 50 -1.04 4.19 -15.16
N GLY A 51 -0.63 5.45 -15.00
CA GLY A 51 0.30 5.85 -13.94
C GLY A 51 -0.24 5.55 -12.55
N SER A 52 -1.52 5.84 -12.30
CA SER A 52 -2.15 5.53 -11.02
C SER A 52 -2.29 4.02 -10.79
N GLY A 53 -2.58 3.23 -11.82
CA GLY A 53 -2.56 1.77 -11.78
C GLY A 53 -1.20 1.22 -11.36
N LEU A 54 -0.10 1.77 -11.90
CA LEU A 54 1.25 1.39 -11.50
C LEU A 54 1.55 1.73 -10.03
N VAL A 55 1.20 2.93 -9.58
CA VAL A 55 1.46 3.36 -8.19
C VAL A 55 0.62 2.54 -7.21
N LEU A 56 -0.67 2.37 -7.49
CA LEU A 56 -1.59 1.60 -6.66
C LEU A 56 -1.21 0.12 -6.65
N GLY A 57 -0.85 -0.44 -7.80
CA GLY A 57 -0.41 -1.82 -7.93
C GLY A 57 0.90 -2.09 -7.19
N ALA A 58 1.92 -1.25 -7.37
CA ALA A 58 3.20 -1.39 -6.68
C ALA A 58 3.03 -1.25 -5.15
N THR A 59 2.26 -0.27 -4.70
CA THR A 59 2.00 -0.03 -3.26
C THR A 59 1.18 -1.17 -2.65
N GLY A 60 0.12 -1.60 -3.35
CA GLY A 60 -0.73 -2.72 -2.94
C GLY A 60 0.07 -4.02 -2.83
N ALA A 61 0.85 -4.35 -3.87
CA ALA A 61 1.73 -5.51 -3.88
C ALA A 61 2.76 -5.48 -2.76
N ALA A 62 3.38 -4.32 -2.48
CA ALA A 62 4.32 -4.17 -1.37
C ALA A 62 3.66 -4.43 -0.01
N LEU A 63 2.47 -3.88 0.23
CA LEU A 63 1.72 -4.12 1.47
C LEU A 63 1.27 -5.58 1.62
N LEU A 64 0.86 -6.22 0.53
CA LEU A 64 0.54 -7.64 0.51
C LEU A 64 1.79 -8.50 0.79
N ALA A 65 2.92 -8.16 0.19
CA ALA A 65 4.20 -8.84 0.45
C ALA A 65 4.62 -8.71 1.91
N VAL A 66 4.43 -7.54 2.54
CA VAL A 66 4.62 -7.32 3.98
C VAL A 66 3.64 -8.16 4.78
N ALA A 67 2.37 -8.20 4.41
CA ALA A 67 1.38 -9.00 5.14
C ALA A 67 1.58 -10.52 4.98
N LEU A 68 2.22 -10.98 3.91
CA LEU A 68 2.58 -12.38 3.70
C LEU A 68 3.88 -12.75 4.42
N SER A 69 4.89 -11.88 4.35
CA SER A 69 6.23 -12.11 4.91
C SER A 69 6.36 -11.70 6.38
N GLY A 70 5.43 -10.90 6.90
CA GLY A 70 5.59 -10.13 8.12
C GLY A 70 5.78 -10.97 9.38
N ARG A 71 6.90 -10.70 10.07
CA ARG A 71 7.08 -11.01 11.50
C ARG A 71 5.92 -10.39 12.30
N ARG A 72 5.45 -11.10 13.33
CA ARG A 72 4.54 -10.52 14.32
C ARG A 72 5.19 -9.23 14.85
N PRO A 73 4.47 -8.09 14.86
CA PRO A 73 4.99 -6.88 15.45
C PRO A 73 5.36 -7.16 16.90
N ASP A 74 6.62 -6.92 17.24
CA ASP A 74 7.23 -7.11 18.56
C ASP A 74 6.69 -6.12 19.61
N TRP A 75 5.96 -5.09 19.16
CA TRP A 75 5.27 -4.13 20.01
C TRP A 75 3.80 -4.49 20.30
N VAL A 76 3.28 -5.59 19.76
CA VAL A 76 1.93 -6.09 20.05
C VAL A 76 2.08 -7.27 21.01
N GLU A 77 1.71 -7.06 22.27
CA GLU A 77 1.65 -8.10 23.32
C GLU A 77 0.64 -9.21 22.97
#